data_AF-A0A6N0LP96-F1
#
_entry.id   AF-A0A6N0LP96-F1
#
_cell.length_a   1.000
_cell.length_b   1.000
_cell.length_c   1.000
_cell.angle_alpha   90.00
_cell.angle_beta   90.00
_cell.angle_gamma   90.00
#
_symmetry.space_group_name_H-M   'P 1'
#
loop_
_entity.id
_entity.type
_entity.pdbx_description
1 polymer ?
#
loop_
_entity_poly.entity_id
_entity_poly.type
_entity_poly.pdbx_seq_one_letter_code
_entity_poly.pdbx_strand_id
1 'polypeptide(L)'
;MVNRFTSVSTALTVKVVGIICILSFFVDFLILLLPFQPTDRVWQINLATALVDRGIVPLVGLGLLFTGYWIENADAGSDRPQGIDLRFPAVILSSILGLMFLLIFPLHLNNVNQAKTQTLNRITQEADQAEAQLNTRLSQLQAQLNTEQGKAQLDQLRTQTKAQFSEILKDDQKYKQALESSQIPPNIKELLKKAKTDPQALDKAIEQQTDIQTLRTQQLSQVRQRREEAEQQAKDTAWKSGLRIGISSLLLSIGYIIIGWTGLKGMGAVQGGKPRATTR
;
A
#
# COMPACT_ATOMS: atom_id res chain seq x y z
N MET A 1 -49.01 -13.35 -25.78
CA MET A 1 -48.78 -11.89 -25.62
C MET A 1 -47.96 -11.52 -24.37
N VAL A 2 -47.90 -12.35 -23.32
CA VAL A 2 -47.19 -12.03 -22.06
C VAL A 2 -45.65 -11.92 -22.21
N ASN A 3 -45.03 -12.63 -23.16
CA ASN A 3 -43.56 -12.61 -23.36
C ASN A 3 -42.98 -11.35 -24.02
N ARG A 4 -43.79 -10.54 -24.71
CA ARG A 4 -43.30 -9.37 -25.45
C ARG A 4 -43.19 -8.11 -24.59
N PHE A 5 -44.06 -7.97 -23.59
CA PHE A 5 -44.00 -6.83 -22.67
C PHE A 5 -42.85 -6.99 -21.65
N THR A 6 -42.57 -8.22 -21.24
CA THR A 6 -41.48 -8.56 -20.32
C THR A 6 -40.12 -8.42 -21.00
N SER A 7 -39.94 -8.88 -22.25
CA SER A 7 -38.69 -8.70 -23.01
C SER A 7 -38.33 -7.22 -23.22
N VAL A 8 -39.33 -6.40 -23.56
CA VAL A 8 -39.19 -4.96 -23.81
C VAL A 8 -38.82 -4.19 -22.55
N SER A 9 -39.54 -4.43 -21.45
CA SER A 9 -39.26 -3.77 -20.17
C SER A 9 -37.88 -4.17 -19.63
N THR A 10 -37.47 -5.42 -19.88
CA THR A 10 -36.15 -5.92 -19.53
C THR A 10 -35.05 -5.23 -20.32
N ALA A 11 -35.17 -5.10 -21.65
CA ALA A 11 -34.19 -4.43 -22.49
C ALA A 11 -33.98 -2.96 -22.09
N LEU A 12 -35.06 -2.24 -21.79
CA LEU A 12 -35.00 -0.84 -21.34
C LEU A 12 -34.32 -0.73 -19.98
N THR A 13 -34.70 -1.58 -19.02
CA THR A 13 -34.10 -1.59 -17.67
C THR A 13 -32.61 -1.86 -17.74
N VAL A 14 -32.17 -2.85 -18.53
CA VAL A 14 -30.76 -3.22 -18.69
C VAL A 14 -29.95 -2.06 -19.29
N LYS A 15 -30.49 -1.35 -20.31
CA LYS A 15 -29.83 -0.16 -20.88
C LYS A 15 -29.72 0.98 -19.88
N VAL A 16 -30.79 1.28 -19.14
CA VAL A 16 -30.80 2.35 -18.13
C VAL A 16 -29.77 2.07 -17.04
N VAL A 17 -29.72 0.84 -16.51
CA VAL A 17 -28.71 0.44 -15.52
C VAL A 17 -27.30 0.60 -16.11
N GLY A 18 -27.09 0.16 -17.36
CA GLY A 18 -25.81 0.33 -18.04
C GLY A 18 -25.37 1.81 -18.17
N ILE A 19 -26.29 2.69 -18.55
CA ILE A 19 -26.05 4.14 -18.63
C ILE A 19 -25.71 4.73 -17.26
N ILE A 20 -26.46 4.37 -16.22
CA ILE A 20 -26.21 4.83 -14.85
C ILE A 20 -24.81 4.40 -14.39
N CYS A 21 -24.41 3.15 -14.62
CA CYS A 21 -23.06 2.68 -14.27
C CYS A 21 -21.96 3.53 -14.94
N ILE A 22 -22.12 3.83 -16.23
CA ILE A 22 -21.16 4.66 -16.97
C ILE A 22 -21.13 6.09 -16.40
N LEU A 23 -22.28 6.71 -16.21
CA LEU A 23 -22.37 8.09 -15.69
C LEU A 23 -21.84 8.22 -14.27
N SER A 24 -22.12 7.26 -13.39
CA SER A 24 -21.60 7.24 -12.02
C SER A 24 -20.07 7.25 -11.99
N PHE A 25 -19.41 6.48 -12.87
CA PHE A 25 -17.96 6.53 -13.00
C PHE A 25 -17.45 7.91 -13.41
N PHE A 26 -18.13 8.58 -14.35
CA PHE A 26 -17.72 9.92 -14.78
C PHE A 26 -17.91 10.98 -13.69
N VAL A 27 -19.01 10.92 -12.94
CA VAL A 27 -19.23 11.81 -11.79
C VAL A 27 -18.12 11.61 -10.76
N ASP A 28 -17.81 10.37 -10.41
CA ASP A 28 -16.72 10.02 -9.51
C ASP A 28 -15.36 10.53 -10.01
N PHE A 29 -15.10 10.36 -11.30
CA PHE A 29 -13.87 10.85 -11.93
C PHE A 29 -13.75 12.38 -11.85
N LEU A 30 -14.84 13.12 -12.08
CA LEU A 30 -14.84 14.58 -11.97
C LEU A 30 -14.56 15.04 -10.54
N ILE A 31 -15.11 14.33 -9.53
CA ILE A 31 -14.84 14.62 -8.12
C ILE A 31 -13.36 14.41 -7.78
N LEU A 32 -12.76 13.32 -8.30
CA LEU A 32 -11.33 13.03 -8.11
C LEU A 32 -10.42 14.06 -8.79
N LEU A 33 -10.90 14.76 -9.81
CA LEU A 33 -10.14 15.77 -10.55
C LEU A 33 -10.14 17.14 -9.86
N LEU A 34 -11.04 17.39 -8.90
CA LEU A 34 -11.15 18.69 -8.18
C LEU A 34 -9.83 19.16 -7.54
N PRO A 35 -9.04 18.32 -6.84
CA PRO A 35 -7.70 18.70 -6.40
C PRO A 35 -6.69 18.59 -7.55
N PHE A 36 -6.89 19.30 -8.66
CA PHE A 36 -6.08 19.15 -9.87
C PHE A 36 -4.60 19.52 -9.62
N GLN A 37 -3.77 18.51 -9.39
CA GLN A 37 -2.35 18.64 -9.07
C GLN A 37 -1.51 17.72 -9.97
N PRO A 38 -1.44 17.98 -11.29
CA PRO A 38 -0.76 17.10 -12.24
C PRO A 38 0.74 16.97 -12.00
N THR A 39 1.34 17.84 -11.18
CA THR A 39 2.76 17.76 -10.80
C THR A 39 3.00 16.90 -9.57
N ASP A 40 1.98 16.69 -8.72
CA ASP A 40 2.09 15.90 -7.51
C ASP A 40 2.00 14.41 -7.82
N ARG A 41 3.06 13.66 -7.45
CA ARG A 41 3.15 12.22 -7.68
C ARG A 41 2.18 11.41 -6.84
N VAL A 42 1.91 11.84 -5.61
CA VAL A 42 0.93 11.20 -4.72
C VAL A 42 -0.46 11.38 -5.31
N TRP A 43 -0.78 12.58 -5.82
CA TRP A 43 -2.02 12.81 -6.54
C TRP A 43 -2.16 11.91 -7.77
N GLN A 44 -1.12 11.83 -8.62
CA GLN A 44 -1.13 10.96 -9.80
C GLN A 44 -1.32 9.47 -9.43
N ILE A 45 -0.66 9.00 -8.37
CA ILE A 45 -0.83 7.62 -7.86
C ILE A 45 -2.27 7.39 -7.42
N ASN A 46 -2.82 8.29 -6.60
CA ASN A 46 -4.18 8.16 -6.06
C ASN A 46 -5.23 8.20 -7.17
N LEU A 47 -5.08 9.11 -8.14
CA LEU A 47 -5.97 9.20 -9.30
C LEU A 47 -5.94 7.91 -10.11
N ALA A 48 -4.74 7.41 -10.44
CA ALA A 48 -4.57 6.17 -11.20
C ALA A 48 -5.15 4.97 -10.44
N THR A 49 -4.89 4.85 -9.13
CA THR A 49 -5.46 3.79 -8.29
C THR A 49 -6.99 3.83 -8.31
N ALA A 50 -7.59 5.00 -8.04
CA ALA A 50 -9.04 5.16 -7.99
C ALA A 50 -9.70 4.90 -9.35
N LEU A 51 -9.07 5.35 -10.45
CA LEU A 51 -9.53 5.08 -11.81
C LEU A 51 -9.54 3.60 -12.15
N VAL A 52 -8.48 2.87 -11.77
CA VAL A 52 -8.37 1.43 -12.03
C VAL A 52 -9.36 0.65 -11.17
N ASP A 53 -9.47 0.98 -9.89
CA ASP A 53 -10.38 0.30 -8.96
C ASP A 53 -11.86 0.46 -9.38
N ARG A 54 -12.24 1.63 -9.88
CA ARG A 54 -13.62 1.90 -10.35
C ARG A 54 -13.84 1.63 -11.82
N GLY A 55 -12.78 1.38 -12.59
CA GLY A 55 -12.85 1.22 -14.04
C GLY A 55 -13.60 -0.05 -14.49
N ILE A 56 -13.87 -0.99 -13.59
CA ILE A 56 -14.74 -2.14 -13.85
C ILE A 56 -16.21 -1.74 -13.99
N VAL A 57 -16.66 -0.69 -13.30
CA VAL A 57 -18.06 -0.23 -13.30
C VAL A 57 -18.53 0.18 -14.69
N PRO A 58 -17.82 1.05 -15.44
CA PRO A 58 -18.21 1.37 -16.81
C PRO A 58 -18.11 0.17 -17.76
N LEU A 59 -17.23 -0.80 -17.49
CA LEU A 59 -17.08 -2.01 -18.32
C LEU A 59 -18.32 -2.87 -18.22
N VAL A 60 -18.81 -3.10 -16.99
CA VAL A 60 -20.08 -3.78 -16.75
C VAL A 60 -21.23 -2.98 -17.35
N GLY A 61 -21.21 -1.64 -17.22
CA GLY A 61 -22.19 -0.76 -17.82
C GLY A 61 -22.29 -0.89 -19.34
N LEU A 62 -21.14 -0.94 -20.03
CA LEU A 62 -21.07 -1.21 -21.47
C LEU A 62 -21.61 -2.60 -21.82
N GLY A 63 -21.25 -3.63 -21.05
CA GLY A 63 -21.77 -4.99 -21.22
C GLY A 63 -23.28 -5.04 -21.16
N LEU A 64 -23.87 -4.45 -20.12
CA LEU A 64 -25.32 -4.33 -19.97
C LEU A 64 -25.94 -3.55 -21.15
N LEU A 65 -25.37 -2.41 -21.52
CA LEU A 65 -25.85 -1.61 -22.64
C LEU A 65 -25.91 -2.43 -23.94
N PHE A 66 -24.86 -3.16 -24.29
CA PHE A 66 -24.85 -4.04 -25.47
C PHE A 66 -25.82 -5.23 -25.35
N THR A 67 -25.94 -5.84 -24.17
CA THR A 67 -26.94 -6.89 -23.92
C THR A 67 -28.36 -6.38 -24.13
N GLY A 68 -28.67 -5.17 -23.66
CA GLY A 68 -29.97 -4.54 -23.87
C GLY A 68 -30.29 -4.30 -25.36
N TYR A 69 -29.29 -3.89 -26.16
CA TYR A 69 -29.45 -3.79 -27.62
C TYR A 69 -29.60 -5.16 -28.29
N TRP A 70 -28.92 -6.20 -27.79
CA TRP A 70 -29.05 -7.55 -28.32
C TRP A 70 -30.46 -8.13 -28.07
N ILE A 71 -31.02 -7.93 -26.87
CA ILE A 71 -32.41 -8.35 -26.53
C ILE A 71 -33.43 -7.67 -27.45
N GLU A 72 -33.25 -6.38 -27.72
CA GLU A 72 -34.16 -5.64 -28.60
C GLU A 72 -34.09 -6.12 -30.06
N ASN A 73 -32.90 -6.43 -30.57
CA ASN A 73 -32.72 -6.93 -31.93
C ASN A 73 -33.22 -8.38 -32.10
N ALA A 74 -33.28 -9.17 -31.03
CA ALA A 74 -33.80 -10.54 -31.06
C ALA A 74 -35.34 -10.59 -31.19
N ASP A 75 -36.04 -9.50 -30.87
CA ASP A 75 -37.49 -9.35 -31.05
C ASP A 75 -37.78 -8.78 -32.45
N ALA A 76 -37.71 -9.65 -33.48
CA ALA A 76 -37.68 -9.37 -34.92
C ALA A 76 -38.95 -8.72 -35.55
N GLY A 77 -39.74 -7.93 -34.80
CA GLY A 77 -41.01 -7.37 -35.30
C GLY A 77 -41.41 -6.03 -34.71
N SER A 78 -40.46 -5.22 -34.22
CA SER A 78 -40.77 -3.90 -33.67
C SER A 78 -40.49 -2.77 -34.68
N ASP A 79 -41.56 -2.28 -35.33
CA ASP A 79 -41.58 -1.02 -36.09
C ASP A 79 -41.49 0.17 -35.12
N ARG A 80 -40.35 0.29 -34.43
CA ARG A 80 -40.09 1.38 -33.49
C ARG A 80 -39.27 2.47 -34.14
N PRO A 81 -39.54 3.75 -33.82
CA PRO A 81 -38.62 4.82 -34.16
C PRO A 81 -37.28 4.52 -33.49
N GLN A 82 -36.22 4.45 -34.28
CA GLN A 82 -34.85 4.34 -33.79
C GLN A 82 -34.58 5.56 -32.91
N GLY A 83 -34.56 5.37 -31.59
CA GLY A 83 -34.04 6.36 -30.66
C GLY A 83 -32.54 6.61 -30.91
N ILE A 84 -31.93 7.45 -30.08
CA ILE A 84 -30.49 7.70 -30.17
C ILE A 84 -29.74 6.37 -30.01
N ASP A 85 -28.93 6.01 -31.01
CA ASP A 85 -28.11 4.81 -30.97
C ASP A 85 -26.84 5.07 -30.15
N LEU A 86 -26.84 4.67 -28.88
CA LEU A 86 -25.70 4.83 -27.99
C LEU A 86 -24.57 3.81 -28.29
N ARG A 87 -24.73 2.85 -29.20
CA ARG A 87 -23.68 1.87 -29.51
C ARG A 87 -22.42 2.54 -30.05
N PHE A 88 -22.57 3.50 -30.95
CA PHE A 88 -21.43 4.22 -31.52
C PHE A 88 -20.62 5.01 -30.48
N PRO A 89 -21.22 5.90 -29.68
CA PRO A 89 -20.48 6.60 -28.62
C PRO A 89 -19.96 5.64 -27.53
N ALA A 90 -20.67 4.55 -27.23
CA ALA A 90 -20.21 3.53 -26.29
C ALA A 90 -18.93 2.81 -26.78
N VAL A 91 -18.84 2.51 -28.07
CA VAL A 91 -17.65 1.89 -28.68
C VAL A 91 -16.46 2.86 -28.69
N ILE A 92 -16.67 4.13 -29.06
CA ILE A 92 -15.64 5.17 -29.00
C ILE A 92 -15.14 5.34 -27.55
N LEU A 93 -16.07 5.44 -26.61
CA LEU A 93 -15.77 5.53 -25.19
C LEU A 93 -14.93 4.35 -24.71
N SER A 94 -15.30 3.14 -25.13
CA SER A 94 -14.54 1.92 -24.82
C SER A 94 -13.11 2.00 -25.35
N SER A 95 -12.91 2.45 -26.58
CA SER A 95 -11.56 2.63 -27.15
C SER A 95 -10.74 3.66 -26.38
N ILE A 96 -11.33 4.80 -26.00
CA ILE A 96 -10.66 5.85 -25.22
C ILE A 96 -10.25 5.32 -23.85
N LEU A 97 -11.18 4.67 -23.14
CA LEU A 97 -10.91 4.09 -21.81
C LEU A 97 -9.85 2.99 -21.90
N GLY A 98 -9.91 2.13 -22.91
CA GLY A 98 -8.90 1.08 -23.12
C GLY A 98 -7.49 1.65 -23.30
N LEU A 99 -7.36 2.70 -24.12
CA LEU A 99 -6.09 3.40 -24.31
C LEU A 99 -5.64 4.12 -23.03
N MET A 100 -6.57 4.76 -22.32
CA MET A 100 -6.29 5.42 -21.04
C MET A 100 -5.73 4.42 -20.01
N PHE A 101 -6.39 3.27 -19.82
CA PHE A 101 -5.92 2.23 -18.89
C PHE A 101 -4.58 1.60 -19.30
N LEU A 102 -4.33 1.51 -20.61
CA LEU A 102 -3.03 1.08 -21.13
C LEU A 102 -1.91 2.07 -20.77
N LEU A 103 -2.18 3.38 -20.87
CA LEU A 103 -1.21 4.44 -20.52
C LEU A 103 -1.01 4.60 -19.00
N ILE A 104 -2.02 4.31 -18.19
CA ILE A 104 -1.92 4.36 -16.73
C ILE A 104 -0.86 3.35 -16.24
N PHE A 105 -0.72 2.19 -16.88
CA PHE A 105 0.23 1.16 -16.49
C PHE A 105 1.70 1.66 -16.37
N PRO A 106 2.34 2.17 -17.45
CA PRO A 106 3.72 2.64 -17.36
C PRO A 106 3.86 3.89 -16.47
N LEU A 107 2.85 4.77 -16.45
CA LEU A 107 2.88 5.98 -15.62
C LEU A 107 2.82 5.65 -14.13
N HIS A 108 1.92 4.76 -13.72
CA HIS A 108 1.76 4.34 -12.33
C HIS A 108 3.00 3.62 -11.82
N LEU A 109 3.56 2.70 -12.60
CA LEU A 109 4.77 1.98 -12.23
C LEU A 109 5.97 2.92 -12.02
N ASN A 110 6.15 3.89 -12.92
CA ASN A 110 7.21 4.90 -12.81
C ASN A 110 7.04 5.76 -11.54
N ASN A 111 5.81 6.23 -11.28
CA ASN A 111 5.52 7.05 -10.11
C ASN A 111 5.70 6.29 -8.79
N VAL A 112 5.25 5.04 -8.72
CA VAL A 112 5.43 4.18 -7.54
C VAL A 112 6.91 3.89 -7.29
N ASN A 113 7.69 3.65 -8.35
CA ASN A 113 9.12 3.41 -8.21
C ASN A 113 9.86 4.68 -7.72
N GLN A 114 9.50 5.86 -8.23
CA GLN A 114 10.06 7.11 -7.73
C GLN A 114 9.66 7.38 -6.27
N ALA A 115 8.40 7.18 -5.91
CA ALA A 115 7.92 7.32 -4.53
C ALA A 115 8.67 6.36 -3.58
N LYS A 116 8.89 5.10 -4.01
CA LYS A 116 9.71 4.13 -3.30
C LYS A 116 11.13 4.66 -3.07
N THR A 117 11.81 5.14 -4.12
CA THR A 117 13.18 5.68 -3.99
C THR A 117 13.23 6.88 -3.04
N GLN A 118 12.25 7.78 -3.11
CA GLN A 118 12.16 8.90 -2.16
C GLN A 118 11.99 8.43 -0.72
N THR A 119 11.10 7.45 -0.47
CA THR A 119 10.89 6.88 0.86
C THR A 119 12.13 6.15 1.37
N LEU A 120 12.82 5.37 0.53
CA LEU A 120 14.07 4.70 0.90
C LEU A 120 15.18 5.70 1.23
N ASN A 121 15.29 6.78 0.47
CA ASN A 121 16.25 7.85 0.75
C ASN A 121 15.94 8.55 2.09
N ARG A 122 14.67 8.81 2.40
CA ARG A 122 14.24 9.37 3.69
C ARG A 122 14.58 8.44 4.86
N ILE A 123 14.19 7.16 4.76
CA ILE A 123 14.50 6.13 5.78
C ILE A 123 16.00 6.04 6.02
N THR A 124 16.80 6.05 4.94
CA THR A 124 18.27 6.03 5.04
C THR A 124 18.79 7.28 5.74
N GLN A 125 18.35 8.48 5.33
CA GLN A 125 18.77 9.73 5.95
C GLN A 125 18.39 9.82 7.44
N GLU A 126 17.17 9.41 7.80
CA GLU A 126 16.70 9.38 9.17
C GLU A 126 17.51 8.40 10.03
N ALA A 127 17.80 7.21 9.50
CA ALA A 127 18.63 6.21 10.17
C ALA A 127 20.07 6.69 10.34
N ASP A 128 20.68 7.27 9.31
CA ASP A 128 22.05 7.79 9.36
C ASP A 128 22.16 8.95 10.38
N GLN A 129 21.16 9.84 10.43
CA GLN A 129 21.09 10.89 11.44
C GLN A 129 20.93 10.32 12.85
N ALA A 130 20.08 9.31 13.04
CA ALA A 130 19.90 8.65 14.32
C ALA A 130 21.18 7.94 14.79
N GLU A 131 21.87 7.23 13.89
CA GLU A 131 23.16 6.59 14.17
C GLU A 131 24.22 7.64 14.55
N ALA A 132 24.30 8.76 13.83
CA ALA A 132 25.24 9.83 14.13
C ALA A 132 24.97 10.46 15.51
N GLN A 133 23.72 10.82 15.81
CA GLN A 133 23.34 11.37 17.11
C GLN A 133 23.61 10.40 18.26
N LEU A 134 23.31 9.11 18.06
CA LEU A 134 23.58 8.06 19.02
C LEU A 134 25.09 7.90 19.28
N ASN A 135 25.89 7.86 18.22
CA ASN A 135 27.35 7.79 18.32
C ASN A 135 27.93 9.01 19.05
N THR A 136 27.42 10.22 18.78
CA THR A 136 27.85 11.42 19.51
C THR A 136 27.53 11.31 21.00
N ARG A 137 26.30 10.96 21.37
CA ARG A 137 25.88 10.82 22.79
C ARG A 137 26.70 9.75 23.51
N LEU A 138 26.89 8.59 22.90
CA LEU A 138 27.67 7.50 23.49
C LEU A 138 29.15 7.84 23.59
N SER A 139 29.71 8.60 22.65
CA SER A 139 31.11 9.05 22.71
C SER A 139 31.30 10.11 23.80
N GLN A 140 30.36 11.03 23.98
CA GLN A 140 30.36 11.99 25.09
C GLN A 140 30.27 11.27 26.44
N LEU A 141 29.37 10.28 26.56
CA LEU A 141 29.22 9.47 27.76
C LEU A 141 30.49 8.65 28.06
N GLN A 142 31.10 8.05 27.03
CA GLN A 142 32.38 7.36 27.16
C GLN A 142 33.50 8.31 27.63
N ALA A 143 33.57 9.52 27.07
CA ALA A 143 34.56 10.52 27.46
C ALA A 143 34.37 10.95 28.93
N GLN A 144 33.12 11.15 29.35
CA GLN A 144 32.78 11.50 30.74
C GLN A 144 33.14 10.36 31.71
N LEU A 145 32.85 9.12 31.34
CA LEU A 145 33.18 7.92 32.13
C LEU A 145 34.67 7.59 32.13
N ASN A 146 35.45 8.07 31.15
CA ASN A 146 36.90 7.92 31.14
C ASN A 146 37.62 8.86 32.12
N THR A 147 36.94 9.87 32.65
CA THR A 147 37.49 10.75 33.72
C THR A 147 37.54 10.02 35.07
N GLU A 148 38.44 10.41 35.97
CA GLU A 148 38.53 9.82 37.31
C GLU A 148 37.21 9.95 38.10
N GLN A 149 36.55 11.11 37.99
CA GLN A 149 35.24 11.33 38.61
C GLN A 149 34.14 10.45 38.01
N GLY A 150 34.16 10.25 36.68
CA GLY A 150 33.21 9.38 35.99
C GLY A 150 33.37 7.90 36.37
N LYS A 151 34.61 7.41 36.45
CA LYS A 151 34.90 6.05 36.93
C LYS A 151 34.45 5.86 38.37
N ALA A 152 34.74 6.81 39.25
CA ALA A 152 34.33 6.75 40.65
C ALA A 152 32.79 6.72 40.81
N GLN A 153 32.06 7.53 40.03
CA GLN A 153 30.58 7.49 40.02
C GLN A 153 30.04 6.16 39.50
N LEU A 154 30.66 5.61 38.45
CA LEU A 154 30.29 4.31 37.88
C LEU A 154 30.49 3.18 38.90
N ASP A 155 31.63 3.17 39.59
CA ASP A 155 31.95 2.18 40.61
C ASP A 155 31.04 2.31 41.85
N GLN A 156 30.69 3.54 42.25
CA GLN A 156 29.68 3.78 43.29
C GLN A 156 28.31 3.23 42.88
N LEU A 157 27.86 3.49 41.65
CA LEU A 157 26.58 2.98 41.15
C LEU A 157 26.57 1.45 41.08
N ARG A 158 27.65 0.83 40.62
CA ARG A 158 27.82 -0.64 40.60
C ARG A 158 27.75 -1.21 42.02
N THR A 159 28.46 -0.60 42.96
CA THR A 159 28.49 -1.05 44.37
C THR A 159 27.14 -0.89 45.05
N GLN A 160 26.45 0.23 44.81
CA GLN A 160 25.11 0.46 45.36
C GLN A 160 24.09 -0.52 44.78
N THR A 161 24.13 -0.76 43.47
CA THR A 161 23.27 -1.74 42.79
C THR A 161 23.54 -3.15 43.34
N LYS A 162 24.81 -3.56 43.43
CA LYS A 162 25.21 -4.84 44.01
C LYS A 162 24.74 -4.99 45.46
N ALA A 163 24.85 -3.94 46.28
CA ALA A 163 24.39 -3.95 47.66
C ALA A 163 22.87 -4.16 47.74
N GLN A 164 22.08 -3.44 46.94
CA GLN A 164 20.62 -3.62 46.88
C GLN A 164 20.22 -5.03 46.47
N PHE A 165 20.85 -5.58 45.43
CA PHE A 165 20.59 -6.95 45.00
C PHE A 165 21.03 -7.98 46.04
N SER A 166 22.18 -7.78 46.70
CA SER A 166 22.66 -8.66 47.77
C SER A 166 21.75 -8.64 48.99
N GLU A 167 21.20 -7.48 49.36
CA GLU A 167 20.22 -7.34 50.43
C GLU A 167 18.96 -8.18 50.15
N ILE A 168 18.44 -8.09 48.92
CA ILE A 168 17.27 -8.87 48.48
C ILE A 168 17.59 -10.37 48.46
N LEU A 169 18.81 -10.76 48.06
CA LEU A 169 19.23 -12.16 47.99
C LEU A 169 19.48 -12.80 49.37
N LYS A 170 19.87 -12.01 50.38
CA LYS A 170 20.10 -12.48 51.77
C LYS A 170 18.81 -12.64 52.57
N ASP A 171 17.79 -11.84 52.26
CA ASP A 171 16.49 -11.88 52.93
C ASP A 171 15.52 -12.78 52.16
N ASP A 172 15.30 -14.01 52.64
CA ASP A 172 14.43 -14.99 51.97
C ASP A 172 12.98 -14.51 51.83
N GLN A 173 12.48 -13.64 52.71
CA GLN A 173 11.14 -13.06 52.56
C GLN A 173 11.13 -12.04 51.42
N LYS A 174 12.09 -11.12 51.37
CA LYS A 174 12.20 -10.12 50.29
C LYS A 174 12.48 -10.78 48.93
N TYR A 175 13.29 -11.83 48.90
CA TYR A 175 13.57 -12.60 47.69
C TYR A 175 12.28 -13.22 47.10
N LYS A 176 11.47 -13.88 47.94
CA LYS A 176 10.19 -14.46 47.51
C LYS A 176 9.21 -13.37 47.04
N GLN A 177 9.15 -12.26 47.78
CA GLN A 177 8.28 -11.13 47.44
C GLN A 177 8.69 -10.45 46.12
N ALA A 178 9.99 -10.33 45.84
CA ALA A 178 10.52 -9.80 44.59
C ALA A 178 10.21 -10.72 43.38
N LEU A 179 10.25 -12.05 43.57
CA LEU A 179 9.90 -13.01 42.53
C LEU A 179 8.39 -13.03 42.24
N GLU A 180 7.56 -12.85 43.26
CA GLU A 180 6.10 -12.86 43.13
C GLU A 180 5.52 -11.50 42.67
N SER A 181 6.21 -10.39 42.94
CA SER A 181 5.75 -9.06 42.54
C SER A 181 5.59 -8.92 41.03
N SER A 182 4.42 -8.46 40.56
CA SER A 182 4.16 -8.15 39.15
C SER A 182 4.87 -6.88 38.66
N GLN A 183 5.42 -6.07 39.57
CA GLN A 183 6.10 -4.82 39.21
C GLN A 183 7.56 -5.03 38.78
N ILE A 184 8.15 -6.19 39.10
CA ILE A 184 9.52 -6.51 38.70
C ILE A 184 9.50 -7.15 37.30
N PRO A 185 10.21 -6.58 36.31
CA PRO A 185 10.25 -7.13 34.97
C PRO A 185 10.93 -8.52 34.96
N PRO A 186 10.52 -9.41 34.04
CA PRO A 186 10.90 -10.83 34.06
C PRO A 186 12.40 -11.09 33.92
N ASN A 187 13.12 -10.20 33.23
CA ASN A 187 14.59 -10.25 33.11
C ASN A 187 15.29 -10.11 34.47
N ILE A 188 14.79 -9.27 35.37
CA ILE A 188 15.37 -9.09 36.71
C ILE A 188 15.06 -10.29 37.61
N LYS A 189 13.89 -10.92 37.44
CA LYS A 189 13.54 -12.16 38.16
C LYS A 189 14.46 -13.31 37.79
N GLU A 190 14.77 -13.48 36.50
CA GLU A 190 15.76 -14.46 36.07
C GLU A 190 17.15 -14.16 36.62
N LEU A 191 17.55 -12.88 36.61
CA LEU A 191 18.83 -12.47 37.16
C LEU A 191 18.93 -12.78 38.66
N LEU A 192 17.88 -12.50 39.45
CA LEU A 192 17.80 -12.84 40.87
C LEU A 192 17.90 -14.35 41.11
N LYS A 193 17.21 -15.17 40.30
CA LYS A 193 17.32 -16.63 40.39
C LYS A 193 18.74 -17.12 40.10
N LYS A 194 19.37 -16.61 39.05
CA LYS A 194 20.77 -16.95 38.70
C LYS A 194 21.76 -16.47 39.75
N ALA A 195 21.57 -15.26 40.28
CA ALA A 195 22.43 -14.67 41.29
C ALA A 195 22.37 -15.40 42.64
N LYS A 196 21.25 -16.08 42.95
CA LYS A 196 21.13 -16.93 44.15
C LYS A 196 22.00 -18.18 44.07
N THR A 197 22.19 -18.73 42.88
CA THR A 197 23.04 -19.91 42.64
C THR A 197 24.49 -19.57 42.32
N ASP A 198 24.72 -18.43 41.65
CA ASP A 198 26.04 -17.93 41.28
C ASP A 198 26.16 -16.42 41.57
N PRO A 199 26.82 -16.01 42.67
CA PRO A 199 27.00 -14.60 42.98
C PRO A 199 27.84 -13.84 41.93
N GLN A 200 28.65 -14.52 41.10
CA GLN A 200 29.37 -13.88 39.99
C GLN A 200 28.47 -13.56 38.79
N ALA A 201 27.32 -14.21 38.65
CA ALA A 201 26.37 -13.91 37.58
C ALA A 201 25.80 -12.48 37.72
N LEU A 202 25.66 -12.00 38.96
CA LEU A 202 25.25 -10.63 39.25
C LEU A 202 26.35 -9.64 38.85
N ASP A 203 27.61 -9.94 39.18
CA ASP A 203 28.76 -9.10 38.81
C ASP A 203 28.89 -8.99 37.29
N LYS A 204 28.81 -10.11 36.56
CA LYS A 204 28.87 -10.11 35.10
C LYS A 204 27.71 -9.37 34.45
N ALA A 205 26.50 -9.46 35.00
CA ALA A 205 25.33 -8.77 34.46
C ALA A 205 25.40 -7.26 34.69
N ILE A 206 25.84 -6.82 35.87
CA ILE A 206 26.08 -5.41 36.18
C ILE A 206 27.22 -4.88 35.29
N GLU A 207 28.30 -5.65 35.12
CA GLU A 207 29.42 -5.25 34.27
C GLU A 207 29.00 -5.12 32.79
N GLN A 208 28.24 -6.08 32.26
CA GLN A 208 27.66 -6.02 30.92
C GLN A 208 26.69 -4.85 30.74
N GLN A 209 25.78 -4.61 31.67
CA GLN A 209 24.85 -3.47 31.58
C GLN A 209 25.55 -2.11 31.63
N THR A 210 26.71 -2.06 32.27
CA THR A 210 27.49 -0.84 32.46
C THR A 210 28.56 -0.68 31.36
N ASP A 211 28.77 -1.68 30.50
CA ASP A 211 29.72 -1.61 29.41
C ASP A 211 29.15 -0.82 28.23
N ILE A 212 29.70 0.38 28.01
CA ILE A 212 29.31 1.29 26.94
C ILE A 212 29.46 0.66 25.55
N GLN A 213 30.39 -0.28 25.35
CA GLN A 213 30.53 -0.94 24.05
C GLN A 213 29.36 -1.86 23.73
N THR A 214 28.85 -2.59 24.74
CA THR A 214 27.68 -3.46 24.54
C THR A 214 26.42 -2.63 24.31
N LEU A 215 26.23 -1.54 25.08
CA LEU A 215 25.14 -0.59 24.87
C LEU A 215 25.19 0.05 23.48
N ARG A 216 26.38 0.44 23.02
CA ARG A 216 26.59 0.96 21.66
C ARG A 216 26.14 -0.06 20.62
N THR A 217 26.63 -1.29 20.73
CA THR A 217 26.33 -2.34 19.75
C THR A 217 24.84 -2.66 19.72
N GLN A 218 24.17 -2.74 20.88
CA GLN A 218 22.74 -2.99 20.97
C GLN A 218 21.89 -1.85 20.41
N GLN A 219 22.23 -0.58 20.71
CA GLN A 219 21.44 0.53 20.20
C GLN A 219 21.66 0.75 18.70
N LEU A 220 22.88 0.60 18.20
CA LEU A 220 23.15 0.63 16.76
C LEU A 220 22.46 -0.53 16.04
N SER A 221 22.47 -1.74 16.60
CA SER A 221 21.77 -2.88 15.99
C SER A 221 20.26 -2.65 15.92
N GLN A 222 19.66 -2.04 16.94
CA GLN A 222 18.24 -1.68 16.92
C GLN A 222 17.91 -0.63 15.85
N VAL A 223 18.75 0.40 15.68
CA VAL A 223 18.55 1.41 14.63
C VAL A 223 18.65 0.77 13.24
N ARG A 224 19.64 -0.11 13.04
CA ARG A 224 19.81 -0.85 11.79
C ARG A 224 18.68 -1.81 11.51
N GLN A 225 18.23 -2.56 12.52
CA GLN A 225 17.10 -3.46 12.37
C GLN A 225 15.83 -2.69 11.99
N ARG A 226 15.54 -1.57 12.65
CA ARG A 226 14.39 -0.70 12.28
C ARG A 226 14.51 -0.15 10.87
N ARG A 227 15.71 0.25 10.45
CA ARG A 227 15.99 0.69 9.08
C ARG A 227 15.68 -0.44 8.10
N GLU A 228 16.23 -1.64 8.32
CA GLU A 228 16.00 -2.80 7.45
C GLU A 228 14.51 -3.15 7.35
N GLU A 229 13.80 -3.19 8.48
CA GLU A 229 12.36 -3.44 8.53
C GLU A 229 11.56 -2.37 7.76
N ALA A 230 11.87 -1.09 7.94
CA ALA A 230 11.22 0.01 7.24
C ALA A 230 11.52 -0.01 5.72
N GLU A 231 12.77 -0.31 5.33
CA GLU A 231 13.15 -0.46 3.93
C GLU A 231 12.41 -1.64 3.27
N GLN A 232 12.29 -2.77 3.97
CA GLN A 232 11.54 -3.94 3.49
C GLN A 232 10.05 -3.59 3.32
N GLN A 233 9.43 -2.96 4.32
CA GLN A 233 8.03 -2.52 4.24
C GLN A 233 7.79 -1.55 3.08
N ALA A 234 8.69 -0.61 2.84
CA ALA A 234 8.60 0.32 1.71
C ALA A 234 8.71 -0.40 0.36
N LYS A 235 9.64 -1.38 0.25
CA LYS A 235 9.80 -2.23 -0.95
C LYS A 235 8.54 -3.07 -1.21
N ASP A 236 8.01 -3.72 -0.17
CA ASP A 236 6.82 -4.57 -0.25
C ASP A 236 5.58 -3.77 -0.62
N THR A 237 5.38 -2.60 -0.01
CA THR A 237 4.24 -1.73 -0.30
C THR A 237 4.28 -1.26 -1.75
N ALA A 238 5.45 -0.83 -2.23
CA ALA A 238 5.63 -0.43 -3.62
C ALA A 238 5.38 -1.59 -4.59
N TRP A 239 5.87 -2.79 -4.27
CA TRP A 239 5.65 -3.98 -5.09
C TRP A 239 4.17 -4.38 -5.14
N LYS A 240 3.52 -4.50 -3.99
CA LYS A 240 2.09 -4.86 -3.89
C LYS A 240 1.21 -3.84 -4.62
N SER A 241 1.47 -2.55 -4.43
CA SER A 241 0.74 -1.47 -5.09
C SER A 241 0.95 -1.49 -6.60
N GLY A 242 2.21 -1.51 -7.05
CA GLY A 242 2.56 -1.49 -8.48
C GLY A 242 2.03 -2.71 -9.24
N LEU A 243 2.13 -3.91 -8.65
CA LEU A 243 1.67 -5.14 -9.29
C LEU A 243 0.14 -5.24 -9.33
N ARG A 244 -0.55 -4.93 -8.22
CA ARG A 244 -2.02 -5.02 -8.15
C ARG A 244 -2.68 -4.06 -9.13
N ILE A 245 -2.26 -2.79 -9.10
CA ILE A 245 -2.87 -1.73 -9.93
C ILE A 245 -2.43 -1.91 -11.38
N GLY A 246 -1.16 -2.28 -11.61
CA GLY A 246 -0.66 -2.51 -12.95
C GLY A 246 -1.32 -3.69 -13.67
N ILE A 247 -1.54 -4.82 -12.98
CA ILE A 247 -2.28 -5.96 -13.57
C ILE A 247 -3.73 -5.56 -13.82
N SER A 248 -4.37 -4.89 -12.86
CA SER A 248 -5.77 -4.49 -12.98
C SER A 248 -5.97 -3.52 -14.15
N SER A 249 -5.08 -2.54 -14.35
CA SER A 249 -5.14 -1.62 -15.49
C SER A 249 -4.96 -2.35 -16.82
N LEU A 250 -4.07 -3.35 -16.89
CA LEU A 250 -3.88 -4.15 -18.10
C LEU A 250 -5.12 -4.98 -18.42
N LEU A 251 -5.71 -5.66 -17.42
CA LEU A 251 -6.93 -6.45 -17.61
C LEU A 251 -8.10 -5.57 -18.07
N LEU A 252 -8.28 -4.40 -17.46
CA LEU A 252 -9.27 -3.42 -17.91
C LEU A 252 -9.00 -3.00 -19.36
N SER A 253 -7.75 -2.64 -19.68
CA SER A 253 -7.38 -2.22 -21.04
C SER A 253 -7.75 -3.27 -22.09
N ILE A 254 -7.50 -4.55 -21.81
CA ILE A 254 -7.85 -5.66 -22.70
C ILE A 254 -9.36 -5.73 -22.90
N GLY A 255 -10.15 -5.68 -21.82
CA GLY A 255 -11.61 -5.73 -21.91
C GLY A 255 -12.19 -4.60 -22.75
N TYR A 256 -11.74 -3.37 -22.50
CA TYR A 256 -12.18 -2.19 -23.25
C TYR A 256 -11.71 -2.18 -24.70
N ILE A 257 -10.50 -2.65 -24.99
CA ILE A 257 -9.98 -2.76 -26.37
C ILE A 257 -10.78 -3.81 -27.14
N ILE A 258 -11.10 -4.96 -26.55
CA ILE A 258 -11.92 -5.99 -27.21
C ILE A 258 -13.29 -5.42 -27.56
N ILE A 259 -13.98 -4.77 -26.62
CA ILE A 259 -15.30 -4.16 -26.85
C ILE A 259 -15.21 -3.07 -27.93
N GLY A 260 -14.21 -2.18 -27.84
CA GLY A 260 -14.02 -1.12 -28.82
C GLY A 260 -13.72 -1.65 -30.23
N TRP A 261 -12.79 -2.59 -30.35
CA TRP A 261 -12.39 -3.16 -31.64
C TRP A 261 -13.50 -3.98 -32.31
N THR A 262 -14.20 -4.82 -31.53
CA THR A 262 -15.32 -5.63 -32.04
C THR A 262 -16.50 -4.75 -32.45
N GLY A 263 -16.80 -3.71 -31.67
CA GLY A 263 -17.81 -2.72 -32.01
C GLY A 263 -17.50 -1.94 -33.30
N LEU A 264 -16.27 -1.43 -33.44
CA LEU A 264 -15.86 -0.68 -34.64
C LEU A 264 -15.88 -1.54 -35.91
N LYS A 265 -15.48 -2.82 -35.81
CA LYS A 265 -15.58 -3.77 -36.93
C LYS A 265 -17.02 -4.07 -37.31
N GLY A 266 -17.89 -4.31 -36.33
CA GLY A 266 -19.30 -4.62 -36.56
C GLY A 266 -20.09 -3.47 -37.19
N MET A 267 -19.65 -2.22 -36.98
CA MET A 267 -20.28 -1.02 -37.53
C MET A 267 -19.68 -0.55 -38.87
N GLY A 268 -18.75 -1.31 -39.47
CA GLY A 268 -18.18 -1.01 -40.80
C GLY A 268 -17.13 0.11 -40.83
N ALA A 269 -16.78 0.70 -39.67
CA ALA A 269 -15.83 1.82 -39.59
C ALA A 269 -14.38 1.45 -39.99
N VAL A 270 -14.03 0.15 -39.98
CA VAL A 270 -12.70 -0.37 -40.34
C VAL A 270 -12.66 -0.91 -41.79
N GLN A 271 -13.79 -0.95 -42.49
CA GLN A 271 -13.85 -1.43 -43.87
C GLN A 271 -13.56 -0.26 -44.83
N GLY A 272 -12.28 -0.08 -45.16
CA GLY A 272 -11.81 0.86 -46.17
C GLY A 272 -12.64 0.79 -47.45
N GLY A 273 -13.01 1.96 -47.97
CA GLY A 273 -13.95 2.13 -49.07
C GLY A 273 -13.63 1.23 -50.27
N LYS A 274 -14.61 0.41 -50.66
CA LYS A 274 -14.68 -0.08 -52.03
C LYS A 274 -15.26 1.05 -52.90
N PRO A 275 -14.56 1.51 -53.95
CA PRO A 275 -15.16 2.44 -54.90
C PRO A 275 -16.33 1.75 -55.58
N ARG A 276 -17.50 2.39 -55.58
CA ARG A 276 -18.63 1.98 -56.42
C ARG A 276 -18.18 2.11 -57.88
N ALA A 277 -17.95 0.98 -58.54
CA ALA A 277 -17.90 0.96 -59.99
C ALA A 277 -19.30 1.32 -60.50
N THR A 278 -19.44 2.52 -61.07
CA THR A 278 -20.56 2.92 -61.90
C THR A 278 -20.62 2.00 -63.12
N THR A 279 -21.60 1.11 -63.16
CA THR A 279 -22.01 0.42 -64.38
C THR A 279 -22.64 1.43 -65.31
N ARG A 280 -22.11 1.49 -66.54
CA ARG A 280 -22.64 2.27 -67.66
C ARG A 280 -23.49 1.36 -68.54
#